data_AF-A0A7S1DN85-F1
#
_entry.id   AF-A0A7S1DN85-F1
#
_cell.length_a   1.000
_cell.length_b   1.000
_cell.length_c   1.000
_cell.angle_alpha   90.00
_cell.angle_beta   90.00
_cell.angle_gamma   90.00
#
_symmetry.space_group_name_H-M   'P 1'
#
loop_
_entity.id
_entity.type
_entity.pdbx_description
1 polymer ?
#
loop_
_entity_poly.entity_id
_entity_poly.type
_entity_poly.pdbx_seq_one_letter_code
_entity_poly.pdbx_strand_id
1 'polypeptide(L)'
;GEERVHCVNITYPHDAVPMDLFVDSVMGSVLQALRQGDAGQAPYGKNEGEEYDFPSRGYPDGQPEFHETLTRGLSTDPFIAPIARGQTRREAQVLLSRLDGLCEASISVDRTRSFVPQLKEGPTLAPGTRVHCKHGRADWSPATILECSSSRRYTVVFDD
;
A
#
# COMPACT_ATOMS: atom_id res chain seq x y z
N GLY A 1 9.30 7.78 8.82
CA GLY A 1 8.94 7.09 7.58
C GLY A 1 8.60 8.13 6.53
N GLU A 2 8.76 7.82 5.25
CA GLU A 2 8.29 8.69 4.17
C GLU A 2 6.77 8.86 4.21
N GLU A 3 6.28 10.05 3.85
CA GLU A 3 4.86 10.36 3.85
C GLU A 3 4.12 9.58 2.75
N ARG A 4 3.01 8.93 3.11
CA ARG A 4 2.23 8.05 2.22
C ARG A 4 0.97 8.75 1.71
N VAL A 5 1.17 9.80 0.91
CA VAL A 5 0.11 10.69 0.39
C VAL A 5 0.02 10.70 -1.13
N HIS A 6 0.82 9.88 -1.81
CA HIS A 6 0.80 9.82 -3.27
C HIS A 6 -0.21 8.80 -3.78
N CYS A 7 -0.91 9.17 -4.84
CA CYS A 7 -1.79 8.29 -5.60
C CYS A 7 -1.27 8.19 -7.03
N VAL A 8 -1.35 6.99 -7.61
CA VAL A 8 -1.10 6.77 -9.04
C VAL A 8 -2.45 6.57 -9.69
N ASN A 9 -2.73 7.39 -10.70
CA ASN A 9 -3.98 7.38 -11.44
C ASN A 9 -3.73 7.00 -12.89
N ILE A 10 -4.71 6.39 -13.52
CA ILE A 10 -4.75 6.20 -14.97
C ILE A 10 -5.86 7.06 -15.57
N THR A 11 -5.64 7.52 -16.80
CA THR A 11 -6.58 8.32 -17.57
C THR A 11 -7.16 7.46 -18.69
N TYR A 12 -8.49 7.42 -18.81
CA TYR A 12 -9.17 6.74 -19.90
C TYR A 12 -9.38 7.70 -21.09
N PRO A 13 -8.85 7.39 -22.28
CA PRO A 13 -9.01 8.20 -23.48
C PRO A 13 -10.41 8.01 -24.10
N HIS A 14 -11.43 8.54 -23.42
CA HIS A 14 -12.85 8.30 -23.71
C HIS A 14 -13.31 8.69 -25.13
N ASP A 15 -12.63 9.63 -25.77
CA ASP A 15 -12.92 10.06 -27.15
C ASP A 15 -12.36 9.12 -28.23
N ALA A 16 -11.44 8.21 -27.88
CA ALA A 16 -10.69 7.41 -28.84
C ALA A 16 -11.09 5.93 -28.85
N VAL A 17 -11.43 5.36 -27.68
CA VAL A 17 -11.67 3.93 -27.51
C VAL A 17 -12.84 3.72 -26.54
N PRO A 18 -13.76 2.77 -26.77
CA PRO A 18 -14.76 2.37 -25.78
C PRO A 18 -14.15 1.86 -24.48
N MET A 19 -14.81 2.12 -23.35
CA MET A 19 -14.27 1.85 -22.02
C MET A 19 -13.97 0.36 -21.82
N ASP A 20 -14.90 -0.52 -22.19
CA ASP A 20 -14.73 -1.96 -22.01
C ASP A 20 -13.50 -2.48 -22.78
N LEU A 21 -13.28 -1.98 -24.01
CA LEU A 21 -12.10 -2.34 -24.80
C LEU A 21 -10.81 -1.81 -24.20
N PHE A 22 -10.81 -0.58 -23.68
CA PHE A 22 -9.67 -0.02 -22.98
C PHE A 22 -9.32 -0.85 -21.75
N VAL A 23 -10.30 -1.12 -20.89
CA VAL A 23 -10.17 -1.92 -19.67
C VAL A 23 -9.64 -3.32 -20.02
N ASP A 24 -10.26 -4.02 -20.96
CA ASP A 24 -9.80 -5.36 -21.38
C ASP A 24 -8.35 -5.35 -21.90
N SER A 25 -7.95 -4.28 -22.58
CA SER A 25 -6.60 -4.15 -23.14
C SER A 25 -5.53 -3.86 -22.09
N VAL A 26 -5.82 -3.02 -21.08
CA VAL A 26 -4.81 -2.55 -20.13
C VAL A 26 -4.81 -3.31 -18.80
N MET A 27 -5.95 -3.88 -18.39
CA MET A 27 -6.11 -4.35 -17.00
C MET A 27 -5.20 -5.50 -16.62
N GLY A 28 -4.94 -6.43 -17.53
CA GLY A 28 -3.99 -7.52 -17.27
C GLY A 28 -2.60 -6.98 -16.91
N SER A 29 -2.10 -6.04 -17.71
CA SER A 29 -0.79 -5.41 -17.52
C SER A 29 -0.75 -4.49 -16.30
N VAL A 30 -1.81 -3.74 -16.03
CA VAL A 30 -1.92 -2.89 -14.83
C VAL A 30 -1.89 -3.76 -13.56
N LEU A 31 -2.67 -4.84 -13.51
CA LEU A 31 -2.68 -5.74 -12.36
C LEU A 31 -1.33 -6.42 -12.15
N GLN A 32 -0.63 -6.78 -13.24
CA GLN A 32 0.72 -7.30 -13.16
C GLN A 32 1.69 -6.26 -12.60
N ALA A 33 1.68 -5.02 -13.11
CA ALA A 33 2.53 -3.94 -12.63
C ALA A 33 2.30 -3.60 -11.15
N LEU A 34 1.04 -3.67 -10.70
CA LEU A 34 0.66 -3.39 -9.32
C LEU A 34 1.23 -4.41 -8.32
N ARG A 35 1.39 -5.67 -8.71
CA ARG A 35 1.85 -6.76 -7.83
C ARG A 35 3.38 -6.88 -7.72
N GLN A 36 4.10 -6.38 -8.72
CA GLN A 36 5.57 -6.47 -8.75
C GLN A 36 6.21 -5.85 -7.51
N GLY A 37 7.03 -6.63 -6.82
CA GLY A 37 7.86 -6.17 -5.70
C GLY A 37 8.93 -5.17 -6.13
N ASP A 38 9.32 -4.29 -5.21
CA ASP A 38 10.33 -3.26 -5.45
C ASP A 38 11.66 -3.68 -4.83
N ALA A 39 12.74 -3.65 -5.62
CA ALA A 39 14.06 -4.03 -5.12
C ALA A 39 14.53 -3.07 -4.01
N GLY A 40 14.85 -3.62 -2.84
CA GLY A 40 15.28 -2.84 -1.67
C GLY A 40 14.18 -1.99 -1.03
N GLN A 41 12.91 -2.36 -1.25
CA GLN A 41 11.78 -1.73 -0.58
C GLN A 41 10.70 -2.75 -0.24
N ALA A 42 10.22 -2.70 1.00
CA ALA A 42 9.09 -3.50 1.43
C ALA A 42 7.76 -2.81 1.08
N PRO A 43 6.76 -3.54 0.56
CA PRO A 43 5.39 -3.04 0.51
C PRO A 43 4.89 -2.67 1.92
N TYR A 44 3.89 -1.80 1.99
CA TYR A 44 3.32 -1.45 3.30
C TYR A 44 2.73 -2.67 4.00
N GLY A 45 3.13 -2.86 5.27
CA GLY A 45 2.68 -3.99 6.09
C GLY A 45 3.33 -5.33 5.74
N LYS A 46 4.41 -5.32 4.94
CA LYS A 46 5.09 -6.49 4.40
C LYS A 46 6.61 -6.44 4.62
N ASN A 47 7.29 -7.51 4.26
CA ASN A 47 8.75 -7.61 4.27
C ASN A 47 9.37 -7.21 2.93
N GLU A 48 10.67 -6.91 2.94
CA GLU A 48 11.42 -6.65 1.70
C GLU A 48 11.42 -7.89 0.79
N GLY A 49 11.22 -7.67 -0.51
CA GLY A 49 11.15 -8.76 -1.50
C GLY A 49 9.78 -9.41 -1.63
N GLU A 50 8.81 -9.08 -0.77
CA GLU A 50 7.43 -9.54 -0.93
C GLU A 50 6.69 -8.77 -2.03
N GLU A 51 5.74 -9.44 -2.68
CA GLU A 51 4.87 -8.83 -3.68
C GLU A 51 3.84 -7.88 -3.05
N TYR A 52 3.48 -6.85 -3.81
CA TYR A 52 2.40 -5.95 -3.43
C TYR A 52 1.05 -6.66 -3.59
N ASP A 53 0.16 -6.42 -2.65
CA ASP A 53 -1.26 -6.74 -2.73
C ASP A 53 -2.14 -5.49 -2.72
N PHE A 54 -3.44 -5.67 -2.91
CA PHE A 54 -4.41 -4.56 -2.89
C PHE A 54 -4.37 -3.73 -1.59
N PRO A 55 -4.33 -4.34 -0.38
CA PRO A 55 -4.15 -3.58 0.85
C PRO A 55 -2.89 -2.71 0.87
N SER A 56 -1.74 -3.22 0.45
CA SER A 56 -0.49 -2.44 0.36
C SER A 56 -0.54 -1.33 -0.69
N ARG A 57 -1.46 -1.42 -1.65
CA ARG A 57 -1.79 -0.38 -2.66
C ARG A 57 -2.93 0.55 -2.22
N GLY A 58 -3.35 0.48 -0.95
CA GLY A 58 -4.34 1.37 -0.37
C GLY A 58 -5.80 0.96 -0.64
N TYR A 59 -6.06 -0.34 -0.88
CA TYR A 59 -7.40 -0.93 -1.01
C TYR A 59 -7.60 -2.00 0.09
N PRO A 60 -7.94 -1.61 1.33
CA PRO A 60 -8.05 -2.53 2.45
C PRO A 60 -9.06 -3.67 2.23
N ASP A 61 -10.13 -3.41 1.46
CA ASP A 61 -11.16 -4.41 1.16
C ASP A 61 -10.80 -5.25 -0.09
N GLY A 62 -9.60 -5.02 -0.64
CA GLY A 62 -9.02 -5.84 -1.70
C GLY A 62 -9.54 -5.50 -3.10
N GLN A 63 -9.64 -6.55 -3.92
CA GLN A 63 -10.01 -6.42 -5.34
C GLN A 63 -11.40 -5.82 -5.60
N PRO A 64 -12.46 -6.13 -4.81
CA PRO A 64 -13.78 -5.55 -5.04
C PRO A 64 -13.79 -4.02 -4.95
N GLU A 65 -13.18 -3.45 -3.90
CA GLU A 65 -13.06 -1.99 -3.73
C GLU A 65 -12.24 -1.35 -4.86
N PHE A 66 -11.19 -2.04 -5.28
CA PHE A 66 -10.37 -1.60 -6.41
C PHE A 66 -11.19 -1.52 -7.69
N HIS A 67 -11.92 -2.57 -8.06
CA HIS A 67 -12.75 -2.58 -9.27
C HIS A 67 -13.86 -1.52 -9.21
N GLU A 68 -14.55 -1.37 -8.08
CA GLU A 68 -15.59 -0.34 -7.94
C GLU A 68 -15.00 1.07 -8.13
N THR A 69 -13.86 1.34 -7.49
CA THR A 69 -13.18 2.64 -7.61
C THR A 69 -12.73 2.91 -9.04
N LEU A 70 -12.18 1.90 -9.69
CA LEU A 70 -11.71 1.97 -11.07
C LEU A 70 -12.87 2.26 -12.03
N THR A 71 -13.90 1.41 -12.03
CA THR A 71 -15.06 1.55 -12.90
C THR A 71 -15.72 2.92 -12.71
N ARG A 72 -15.91 3.36 -11.46
CA ARG A 72 -16.51 4.67 -11.18
C ARG A 72 -15.67 5.83 -11.72
N GLY A 73 -14.35 5.79 -11.52
CA GLY A 73 -13.44 6.84 -11.97
C GLY A 73 -13.31 6.91 -13.50
N LEU A 74 -13.29 5.76 -14.18
CA LEU A 74 -13.21 5.71 -15.64
C LEU A 74 -14.55 5.96 -16.34
N SER A 75 -15.68 5.87 -15.64
CA SER A 75 -17.01 6.13 -16.22
C SER A 75 -17.49 7.57 -16.07
N THR A 76 -16.81 8.38 -15.25
CA THR A 76 -17.27 9.73 -14.89
C THR A 76 -16.18 10.75 -15.23
N ASP A 77 -16.55 11.85 -15.88
CA ASP A 77 -15.65 12.99 -16.11
C ASP A 77 -14.94 13.39 -14.79
N PRO A 78 -13.59 13.47 -14.75
CA PRO A 78 -12.66 13.61 -15.88
C PRO A 78 -12.10 12.30 -16.48
N PHE A 79 -12.74 11.15 -16.23
CA PHE A 79 -12.32 9.83 -16.70
C PHE A 79 -10.96 9.37 -16.15
N ILE A 80 -10.71 9.73 -14.88
CA ILE A 80 -9.47 9.41 -14.16
C ILE A 80 -9.81 8.51 -12.99
N ALA A 81 -9.04 7.43 -12.82
CA ALA A 81 -9.20 6.52 -11.70
C ALA A 81 -7.87 6.24 -10.99
N PRO A 82 -7.84 6.25 -9.65
CA PRO A 82 -6.69 5.79 -8.91
C PRO A 82 -6.56 4.27 -9.03
N ILE A 83 -5.34 3.80 -9.26
CA ILE A 83 -4.97 2.37 -9.26
C ILE A 83 -4.05 2.00 -8.08
N ALA A 84 -3.44 2.98 -7.44
CA ALA A 84 -2.71 2.84 -6.19
C ALA A 84 -2.86 4.12 -5.36
N ARG A 85 -3.06 3.98 -4.06
CA ARG A 85 -3.31 5.09 -3.12
C ARG A 85 -2.44 4.94 -1.88
N GLY A 86 -2.14 6.03 -1.18
CA GLY A 86 -1.33 5.98 0.04
C GLY A 86 0.07 5.42 -0.20
N GLN A 87 0.68 5.83 -1.30
CA GLN A 87 2.04 5.45 -1.68
C GLN A 87 3.02 6.51 -1.18
N THR A 88 4.25 6.09 -0.89
CA THR A 88 5.40 6.97 -0.82
C THR A 88 5.70 7.54 -2.21
N ARG A 89 6.47 8.63 -2.27
CA ARG A 89 6.90 9.22 -3.54
C ARG A 89 7.64 8.20 -4.40
N ARG A 90 8.53 7.41 -3.80
CA ARG A 90 9.34 6.40 -4.49
C ARG A 90 8.47 5.29 -5.08
N GLU A 91 7.55 4.72 -4.31
CA GLU A 91 6.62 3.68 -4.81
C GLU A 91 5.79 4.20 -5.98
N ALA A 92 5.28 5.43 -5.88
CA ALA A 92 4.49 6.03 -6.93
C ALA A 92 5.31 6.22 -8.22
N GLN A 93 6.57 6.64 -8.12
CA GLN A 93 7.46 6.81 -9.26
C GLN A 93 7.85 5.48 -9.91
N VAL A 94 8.13 4.45 -9.12
CA VAL A 94 8.43 3.11 -9.64
C VAL A 94 7.22 2.55 -10.36
N LEU A 95 6.03 2.65 -9.77
CA LEU A 95 4.80 2.20 -10.41
C LEU A 95 4.49 2.99 -11.68
N LEU A 96 4.66 4.32 -11.66
CA LEU A 96 4.50 5.14 -12.87
C LEU A 96 5.43 4.68 -13.99
N SER A 97 6.69 4.39 -13.68
CA SER A 97 7.67 3.90 -14.67
C SER A 97 7.29 2.54 -15.26
N ARG A 98 6.60 1.68 -14.49
CA ARG A 98 6.10 0.37 -14.98
C ARG A 98 4.89 0.50 -15.89
N LEU A 99 4.14 1.59 -15.75
CA LEU A 99 2.94 1.87 -16.54
C LEU A 99 3.26 2.62 -17.84
N ASP A 100 4.50 3.11 -17.96
CA ASP A 100 4.97 3.76 -19.17
C ASP A 100 4.84 2.83 -20.38
N GLY A 101 4.26 3.36 -21.46
CA GLY A 101 3.92 2.59 -22.66
C GLY A 101 2.70 1.67 -22.56
N LEU A 102 2.06 1.52 -21.39
CA LEU A 102 0.81 0.75 -21.23
C LEU A 102 -0.43 1.64 -21.32
N CYS A 103 -0.43 2.75 -20.60
CA CYS A 103 -1.54 3.70 -20.56
C CYS A 103 -1.05 5.07 -20.07
N GLU A 104 -1.87 6.10 -20.25
CA GLU A 104 -1.61 7.39 -19.64
C GLU A 104 -1.81 7.29 -18.12
N ALA A 105 -0.74 7.53 -17.36
CA ALA A 105 -0.74 7.49 -15.91
C ALA A 105 -0.12 8.77 -15.32
N SER A 106 -0.58 9.17 -14.15
CA SER A 106 -0.11 10.37 -13.45
C SER A 106 -0.05 10.16 -11.94
N ILE A 107 0.80 10.95 -11.27
CA ILE A 107 0.88 10.99 -9.81
C ILE A 107 0.11 12.20 -9.30
N SER A 108 -0.81 11.99 -8.37
CA SER A 108 -1.44 13.05 -7.59
C SER A 108 -1.06 12.94 -6.12
N VAL A 109 -1.31 14.01 -5.37
CA VAL A 109 -1.12 14.05 -3.92
C VAL A 109 -2.49 14.18 -3.27
N ASP A 110 -2.82 13.24 -2.39
CA ASP A 110 -4.01 13.28 -1.55
C ASP A 110 -3.61 13.27 -0.07
N ARG A 111 -3.73 14.44 0.56
CA ARG A 111 -3.50 14.62 2.01
C ARG A 111 -4.77 14.54 2.84
N THR A 112 -5.93 14.42 2.18
CA THR A 112 -7.22 14.49 2.85
C THR A 112 -7.59 13.17 3.52
N ARG A 113 -7.05 12.06 3.02
CA ARG A 113 -7.34 10.71 3.50
C ARG A 113 -6.06 9.90 3.69
N SER A 114 -5.95 9.21 4.82
CA SER A 114 -4.97 8.15 4.99
C SER A 114 -5.52 6.88 4.33
N PHE A 115 -4.86 6.42 3.28
CA PHE A 115 -5.14 5.14 2.62
C PHE A 115 -4.29 3.99 3.18
N VAL A 116 -3.47 4.30 4.17
CA VAL A 116 -2.67 3.33 4.89
C VAL A 116 -3.62 2.44 5.69
N PRO A 117 -3.69 1.12 5.42
CA PRO A 117 -4.46 0.21 6.25
C PRO A 117 -4.03 0.41 7.70
N GLN A 118 -5.01 0.63 8.59
CA GLN A 118 -4.71 0.50 10.01
C GLN A 118 -4.17 -0.92 10.18
N LEU A 119 -2.91 -1.04 10.58
CA LEU A 119 -2.36 -2.33 10.99
C LEU A 119 -3.37 -2.90 11.96
N LYS A 120 -4.00 -4.04 11.59
CA LYS A 120 -4.86 -4.76 12.52
C LYS A 120 -4.03 -4.91 13.77
N GLU A 121 -4.54 -4.38 14.88
CA GLU A 121 -3.83 -4.49 16.14
C GLU A 121 -3.50 -5.96 16.32
N GLY A 122 -2.21 -6.26 16.41
CA GLY A 122 -1.77 -7.63 16.66
C GLY A 122 -2.46 -8.13 17.93
N PRO A 123 -2.60 -9.46 18.08
CA PRO A 123 -3.12 -10.00 19.32
C PRO A 123 -2.34 -9.42 20.49
N THR A 124 -3.06 -8.97 21.52
CA THR A 124 -2.43 -8.48 22.74
C THR A 124 -1.52 -9.58 23.29
N LEU A 125 -0.22 -9.30 23.38
CA LEU A 125 0.73 -10.27 23.87
C LEU A 125 0.61 -10.36 25.40
N ALA A 126 0.55 -11.58 25.93
CA ALA A 126 0.38 -11.78 27.36
C ALA A 126 1.67 -11.42 28.13
N PRO A 127 1.56 -10.94 29.39
CA PRO A 127 2.70 -10.91 30.32
C PRO A 127 3.42 -12.26 30.38
N GLY A 128 4.74 -12.23 30.41
CA GLY A 128 5.62 -13.40 30.33
C GLY A 128 5.99 -13.82 28.90
N THR A 129 5.39 -13.23 27.87
CA THR A 129 5.77 -13.51 26.47
C THR A 129 7.15 -12.92 26.16
N ARG A 130 8.03 -13.75 25.59
CA ARG A 130 9.31 -13.30 25.05
C ARG A 130 9.13 -12.64 23.69
N VAL A 131 9.72 -11.47 23.53
CA VAL A 131 9.71 -10.66 22.32
C VAL A 131 11.12 -10.19 22.00
N HIS A 132 11.35 -9.77 20.76
CA HIS A 132 12.51 -8.96 20.43
C HIS A 132 12.04 -7.52 20.29
N CYS A 133 12.70 -6.59 20.97
CA CYS A 133 12.38 -5.18 20.88
C CYS A 133 13.65 -4.36 20.65
N LYS A 134 13.45 -3.20 20.00
CA LYS A 134 14.53 -2.27 19.68
C LYS A 134 14.52 -1.13 20.69
N HIS A 135 15.60 -0.99 21.45
CA HIS A 135 15.78 0.13 22.37
C HIS A 135 16.64 1.23 21.71
N GLY A 136 16.01 2.32 21.31
CA GLY A 136 16.70 3.46 20.68
C GLY A 136 17.36 3.09 19.34
N ARG A 137 18.68 3.32 19.24
CA ARG A 137 19.47 3.01 18.03
C ARG A 137 20.16 1.63 18.09
N ALA A 138 20.00 0.88 19.18
CA ALA A 138 20.64 -0.42 19.36
C ALA A 138 20.00 -1.51 18.47
N ASP A 139 20.69 -2.65 18.36
CA ASP A 139 20.18 -3.86 17.73
C ASP A 139 18.99 -4.44 18.50
N TRP A 140 18.22 -5.31 17.82
CA TRP A 140 17.10 -6.02 18.42
C TRP A 140 17.58 -6.90 19.55
N SER A 141 17.03 -6.69 20.75
CA SER A 141 17.40 -7.44 21.94
C SER A 141 16.20 -8.25 22.45
N PRO A 142 16.41 -9.47 22.98
CA PRO A 142 15.36 -10.24 23.61
C PRO A 142 14.87 -9.52 24.87
N ALA A 143 13.56 -9.56 25.08
CA ALA A 143 12.91 -8.99 26.25
C ALA A 143 11.65 -9.78 26.60
N THR A 144 11.26 -9.72 27.86
CA THR A 144 10.06 -10.35 28.39
C THR A 144 9.02 -9.29 28.71
N ILE A 145 7.78 -9.46 28.24
CA ILE A 145 6.67 -8.55 28.55
C ILE A 145 6.30 -8.67 30.03
N LEU A 146 6.34 -7.57 30.77
CA LEU A 146 5.89 -7.50 32.16
C LEU A 146 4.41 -7.13 32.27
N GLU A 147 3.97 -6.19 31.44
CA GLU A 147 2.61 -5.66 31.51
C GLU A 147 2.17 -5.17 30.13
N CYS A 148 0.88 -5.35 29.85
CA CYS A 148 0.22 -4.75 28.69
C CYS A 148 -0.71 -3.63 29.17
N SER A 149 -0.31 -2.38 28.91
CA SER A 149 -1.12 -1.19 29.25
C SER A 149 -2.19 -0.88 28.20
N SER A 150 -1.97 -1.32 26.95
CA SER A 150 -2.94 -1.29 25.85
C SER A 150 -2.45 -2.20 24.71
N SER A 151 -3.28 -2.45 23.70
CA SER A 151 -2.91 -3.19 22.49
C SER A 151 -1.65 -2.65 21.77
N ARG A 152 -1.22 -1.42 22.10
CA ARG A 152 -0.07 -0.73 21.48
C ARG A 152 1.07 -0.41 22.43
N ARG A 153 0.97 -0.72 23.73
CA ARG A 153 1.99 -0.32 24.71
C ARG A 153 2.23 -1.42 25.75
N TYR A 154 3.43 -1.99 25.66
CA TYR A 154 3.95 -3.02 26.53
C TYR A 154 5.09 -2.48 27.39
N THR A 155 5.09 -2.83 28.67
CA THR A 155 6.25 -2.72 29.53
C THR A 155 7.05 -4.01 29.38
N VAL A 156 8.34 -3.91 29.09
CA VAL A 156 9.22 -5.06 28.88
C VAL A 156 10.45 -4.97 29.78
N VAL A 157 11.02 -6.11 30.14
CA VAL A 157 12.34 -6.24 30.76
C VAL A 157 13.28 -6.92 29.77
N PHE A 158 14.46 -6.36 29.55
CA PHE A 158 15.45 -6.97 28.65
C PHE A 158 16.11 -8.16 29.36
N ASP A 159 16.30 -9.24 28.60
CA ASP A 159 17.04 -10.40 29.07
C ASP A 159 18.54 -10.06 28.90
N ASP A 160 19.17 -9.51 29.95
CA ASP A 160 20.63 -9.23 30.00
C ASP A 160 21.47 -10.52 29.95
#